data_AF-A0A945QT68-F1
#
_entry.id   AF-A0A945QT68-F1
#
_cell.length_a   1.000
_cell.length_b   1.000
_cell.length_c   1.000
_cell.angle_alpha   90.00
_cell.angle_beta   90.00
_cell.angle_gamma   90.00
#
_symmetry.space_group_name_H-M   'P 1'
#
loop_
_entity.id
_entity.type
_entity.pdbx_description
1 polymer ?
#
loop_
_entity_poly.entity_id
_entity_poly.type
_entity_poly.pdbx_seq_one_letter_code
_entity_poly.pdbx_strand_id
1 'polypeptide(L)'
;MPLFEHYCDLLDHIKTQGHATETLGRTPDGQPIVAIKSGGDKSPAIFISAGSHATEQAGVSAAVDLLDELDTEHQVYTLPDRDPIGMNGFSYALGLSLEAAPKINTLDEVGPFLREHGEVLYEKDDTVVAIIGEYGYSTHNLYYDLKGDEPWLEALKGRRLYFPNRDPGIEGTDFLQRAYALIVDPTGEVLHINRFHDTPWAPVESRCTRDLMATINPGLTLDLHEHGGDSFWFSARHQQNDDDQQWEENMADAMITAVAASGAALAPEEYLPGSFFTRGPRGVYWLNAGQRGEGLNLVDFAARTYGPSFTIETGMKLPFAERVATCKLVVKKAVEVFAQRYAG
;
A
#
# COMPACT_ATOMS: atom_id res chain seq x y z
N MET A 1 -12.48 1.67 -16.16
CA MET A 1 -11.87 1.29 -14.88
C MET A 1 -11.20 -0.06 -15.06
N PRO A 2 -9.87 -0.08 -15.19
CA PRO A 2 -9.13 -1.31 -15.38
C PRO A 2 -9.00 -2.06 -14.05
N LEU A 3 -9.09 -3.39 -14.10
CA LEU A 3 -8.59 -4.29 -13.06
C LEU A 3 -7.39 -5.01 -13.69
N PHE A 4 -6.28 -5.06 -12.97
CA PHE A 4 -5.03 -5.58 -13.53
C PHE A 4 -4.75 -6.98 -12.97
N GLU A 5 -4.58 -7.97 -13.84
CA GLU A 5 -4.24 -9.33 -13.42
C GLU A 5 -2.77 -9.43 -13.05
N HIS A 6 -1.89 -8.82 -13.85
CA HIS A 6 -0.45 -8.80 -13.66
C HIS A 6 0.12 -7.38 -13.69
N TYR A 7 1.33 -7.22 -13.14
CA TYR A 7 2.06 -5.95 -13.15
C TYR A 7 2.35 -5.45 -14.57
N CYS A 8 2.59 -6.35 -15.52
CA CYS A 8 2.76 -5.97 -16.93
C CYS A 8 1.51 -5.34 -17.53
N ASP A 9 0.31 -5.80 -17.13
CA ASP A 9 -0.96 -5.26 -17.64
C ASP A 9 -1.16 -3.82 -17.19
N LEU A 10 -0.77 -3.51 -15.94
CA LEU A 10 -0.73 -2.16 -15.40
C LEU A 10 0.21 -1.26 -16.21
N LEU A 11 1.45 -1.69 -16.44
CA LEU A 11 2.44 -0.91 -17.20
C LEU A 11 2.01 -0.69 -18.65
N ASP A 12 1.50 -1.74 -19.30
CA ASP A 12 0.99 -1.65 -20.67
C ASP A 12 -0.20 -0.70 -20.75
N HIS A 13 -1.13 -0.76 -19.79
CA HIS A 13 -2.25 0.16 -19.72
C HIS A 13 -1.79 1.62 -19.63
N ILE A 14 -0.92 1.94 -18.66
CA ILE A 14 -0.35 3.30 -18.49
C ILE A 14 0.29 3.79 -19.79
N LYS A 15 1.07 2.94 -20.45
CA LYS A 15 1.72 3.26 -21.72
C LYS A 15 0.71 3.48 -22.85
N THR A 16 -0.36 2.68 -22.93
CA THR A 16 -1.40 2.82 -23.96
C THR A 16 -2.22 4.10 -23.80
N GLN A 17 -2.35 4.61 -22.58
CA GLN A 17 -2.94 5.94 -22.30
C GLN A 17 -1.98 7.10 -22.66
N GLY A 18 -0.73 6.81 -23.06
CA GLY A 18 0.24 7.81 -23.48
C GLY A 18 1.05 8.44 -22.35
N HIS A 19 0.93 7.92 -21.12
CA HIS A 19 1.71 8.38 -19.98
C HIS A 19 3.15 7.90 -20.04
N ALA A 20 4.10 8.80 -19.75
CA ALA A 20 5.50 8.46 -19.64
C ALA A 20 5.81 7.95 -18.22
N THR A 21 6.53 6.82 -18.14
CA THR A 21 6.96 6.24 -16.87
C THR A 21 8.43 6.54 -16.60
N GLU A 22 8.74 6.99 -15.40
CA GLU A 22 10.10 7.04 -14.86
C GLU A 22 10.36 5.81 -14.02
N THR A 23 11.42 5.05 -14.31
CA THR A 23 11.85 3.93 -13.46
C THR A 23 12.70 4.46 -12.31
N LEU A 24 12.17 4.37 -11.09
CA LEU A 24 12.85 4.79 -9.86
C LEU A 24 13.88 3.76 -9.38
N GLY A 25 13.60 2.49 -9.62
CA GLY A 25 14.43 1.36 -9.21
C GLY A 25 13.82 0.05 -9.69
N ARG A 26 14.32 -1.07 -9.17
CA ARG A 26 13.83 -2.40 -9.51
C ARG A 26 13.68 -3.28 -8.28
N THR A 27 12.60 -4.05 -8.24
CA THR A 27 12.38 -5.12 -7.27
C THR A 27 13.46 -6.22 -7.41
N PRO A 28 13.58 -7.15 -6.44
CA PRO A 28 14.58 -8.22 -6.50
C PRO A 28 14.54 -9.10 -7.76
N ASP A 29 13.35 -9.28 -8.35
CA ASP A 29 13.15 -10.03 -9.60
C ASP A 29 13.34 -9.15 -10.86
N GLY A 30 13.73 -7.89 -10.68
CA GLY A 30 14.05 -6.96 -11.76
C GLY A 30 12.87 -6.18 -12.32
N GLN A 31 11.64 -6.36 -11.82
CA GLN A 31 10.50 -5.54 -12.23
C GLN A 31 10.74 -4.06 -11.89
N PRO A 32 10.42 -3.13 -12.79
CA PRO A 32 10.62 -1.71 -12.50
C PRO A 32 9.65 -1.24 -11.42
N ILE A 33 10.07 -0.30 -10.59
CA ILE A 33 9.18 0.52 -9.76
C ILE A 33 9.06 1.85 -10.46
N VAL A 34 7.84 2.23 -10.85
CA VAL A 34 7.62 3.37 -11.75
C VAL A 34 6.87 4.52 -11.09
N ALA A 35 7.28 5.75 -11.43
CA ALA A 35 6.51 6.95 -11.19
C ALA A 35 6.00 7.54 -12.50
N ILE A 36 4.87 8.24 -12.43
CA ILE A 36 4.25 8.95 -13.54
C ILE A 36 4.01 10.39 -13.10
N LYS A 37 4.49 11.35 -13.89
CA LYS A 37 4.19 12.78 -13.68
C LYS A 37 2.94 13.15 -14.48
N SER A 38 1.95 13.75 -13.85
CA SER A 38 0.75 14.32 -14.45
C SER A 38 0.37 15.65 -13.78
N GLY A 39 -0.84 16.16 -14.05
CA GLY A 39 -1.30 17.46 -13.55
C GLY A 39 -0.64 18.63 -14.28
N GLY A 40 -0.48 19.75 -13.57
CA GLY A 40 0.18 20.95 -14.09
C GLY A 40 1.66 21.04 -13.70
N ASP A 41 2.19 22.27 -13.67
CA ASP A 41 3.60 22.54 -13.39
C ASP A 41 3.84 23.29 -12.06
N LYS A 42 2.77 23.63 -11.32
CA LYS A 42 2.86 24.40 -10.08
C LYS A 42 3.41 23.57 -8.92
N SER A 43 4.24 24.21 -8.10
CA SER A 43 4.71 23.67 -6.83
C SER A 43 3.92 24.26 -5.65
N PRO A 44 3.86 23.58 -4.49
CA PRO A 44 4.45 22.27 -4.20
C PRO A 44 3.76 21.12 -4.95
N ALA A 45 4.47 20.00 -5.13
CA ALA A 45 3.93 18.83 -5.82
C ALA A 45 2.92 18.06 -4.94
N ILE A 46 2.07 17.27 -5.56
CA ILE A 46 1.19 16.29 -4.92
C ILE A 46 1.77 14.90 -5.18
N PHE A 47 1.87 14.08 -4.15
CA PHE A 47 2.31 12.69 -4.27
C PHE A 47 1.14 11.73 -4.01
N ILE A 48 0.89 10.83 -4.96
CA ILE A 48 -0.13 9.79 -4.87
C ILE A 48 0.56 8.43 -4.95
N SER A 49 0.26 7.54 -4.01
CA SER A 49 0.83 6.20 -3.93
C SER A 49 -0.28 5.17 -3.72
N ALA A 50 -0.07 3.95 -4.22
CA ALA A 50 -0.94 2.82 -3.99
C ALA A 50 -0.14 1.49 -3.99
N GLY A 51 -0.84 0.37 -3.75
CA GLY A 51 -0.33 -0.98 -4.00
C GLY A 51 0.90 -1.36 -3.16
N SER A 52 1.03 -0.91 -1.92
CA SER A 52 2.02 -1.52 -1.00
C SER A 52 1.61 -2.88 -0.49
N HIS A 53 0.32 -3.17 -0.54
CA HIS A 53 -0.21 -4.50 -0.35
C HIS A 53 -0.93 -4.87 -1.65
N ALA A 54 -0.47 -5.93 -2.30
CA ALA A 54 -0.96 -6.29 -3.63
C ALA A 54 -2.46 -6.63 -3.69
N THR A 55 -3.08 -6.90 -2.54
CA THR A 55 -4.51 -7.15 -2.41
C THR A 55 -5.37 -5.90 -2.53
N GLU A 56 -4.80 -4.71 -2.36
CA GLU A 56 -5.49 -3.42 -2.33
C GLU A 56 -5.61 -2.82 -3.75
N GLN A 57 -6.16 -3.62 -4.68
CA GLN A 57 -6.22 -3.29 -6.12
C GLN A 57 -7.10 -2.08 -6.45
N ALA A 58 -8.12 -1.77 -5.65
CA ALA A 58 -8.95 -0.60 -5.92
C ALA A 58 -8.15 0.70 -5.79
N GLY A 59 -7.16 0.73 -4.88
CA GLY A 59 -6.21 1.83 -4.76
C GLY A 59 -5.34 1.98 -6.02
N VAL A 60 -4.83 0.86 -6.55
CA VAL A 60 -4.02 0.82 -7.79
C VAL A 60 -4.83 1.37 -8.98
N SER A 61 -6.04 0.87 -9.19
CA SER A 61 -6.91 1.33 -10.29
C SER A 61 -7.34 2.79 -10.12
N ALA A 62 -7.61 3.24 -8.90
CA ALA A 62 -7.89 4.65 -8.62
C ALA A 62 -6.69 5.53 -8.96
N ALA A 63 -5.48 5.15 -8.55
CA ALA A 63 -4.25 5.90 -8.84
C ALA A 63 -4.02 6.07 -10.34
N VAL A 64 -4.27 5.03 -11.14
CA VAL A 64 -4.16 5.06 -12.59
C VAL A 64 -5.24 5.93 -13.23
N ASP A 65 -6.52 5.74 -12.87
CA ASP A 65 -7.62 6.56 -13.40
C ASP A 65 -7.42 8.07 -13.08
N LEU A 66 -6.80 8.38 -11.93
CA LEU A 66 -6.51 9.75 -11.52
C LEU A 66 -5.44 10.44 -12.37
N LEU A 67 -4.63 9.71 -13.14
CA LEU A 67 -3.67 10.31 -14.06
C LEU A 67 -4.34 11.22 -15.09
N ASP A 68 -5.53 10.84 -15.54
CA ASP A 68 -6.31 11.57 -16.56
C ASP A 68 -7.44 12.40 -15.96
N GLU A 69 -7.96 12.01 -14.80
CA GLU A 69 -9.16 12.63 -14.22
C GLU A 69 -8.90 13.71 -13.17
N LEU A 70 -7.66 13.82 -12.67
CA LEU A 70 -7.34 14.79 -11.63
C LEU A 70 -7.04 16.17 -12.24
N ASP A 71 -7.96 17.11 -12.03
CA ASP A 71 -7.83 18.49 -12.49
C ASP A 71 -7.12 19.34 -11.43
N THR A 72 -5.88 19.75 -11.71
CA THR A 72 -5.08 20.61 -10.84
C THR A 72 -3.93 21.28 -11.61
N GLU A 73 -3.58 22.51 -11.22
CA GLU A 73 -2.39 23.20 -11.74
C GLU A 73 -1.09 22.68 -11.12
N HIS A 74 -1.17 21.93 -10.01
CA HIS A 74 -0.01 21.39 -9.32
C HIS A 74 0.59 20.19 -10.06
N GLN A 75 1.90 20.02 -9.94
CA GLN A 75 2.57 18.79 -10.36
C GLN A 75 2.02 17.62 -9.54
N VAL A 76 1.67 16.53 -10.21
CA VAL A 76 1.24 15.29 -9.56
C VAL A 76 2.26 14.21 -9.91
N TYR A 77 2.74 13.50 -8.90
CA TYR A 77 3.57 12.31 -9.08
C TYR A 77 2.83 11.12 -8.51
N THR A 78 2.52 10.15 -9.38
CA THR A 78 1.80 8.94 -9.01
C THR A 78 2.72 7.73 -9.08
N LEU A 79 2.75 6.96 -8.00
CA LEU A 79 3.41 5.66 -7.91
C LEU A 79 2.31 4.59 -7.72
N PRO A 80 1.80 4.02 -8.83
CA PRO A 80 0.52 3.31 -8.83
C PRO A 80 0.56 1.93 -8.17
N ASP A 81 1.74 1.33 -8.05
CA ASP A 81 1.93 0.05 -7.37
C ASP A 81 3.34 -0.03 -6.79
N ARG A 82 3.43 -0.45 -5.53
CA ARG A 82 4.68 -0.59 -4.77
C ARG A 82 5.08 -2.04 -4.57
N ASP A 83 4.24 -3.02 -4.89
CA ASP A 83 4.55 -4.45 -4.74
C ASP A 83 4.34 -5.22 -6.06
N PRO A 84 5.19 -4.99 -7.09
CA PRO A 84 5.07 -5.68 -8.38
C PRO A 84 5.07 -7.21 -8.26
N ILE A 85 5.86 -7.76 -7.33
CA ILE A 85 5.93 -9.21 -7.10
C ILE A 85 4.61 -9.71 -6.53
N GLY A 86 4.09 -9.05 -5.48
CA GLY A 86 2.82 -9.41 -4.88
C GLY A 86 1.66 -9.32 -5.87
N MET A 87 1.68 -8.31 -6.74
CA MET A 87 0.66 -8.10 -7.77
C MET A 87 0.59 -9.26 -8.76
N ASN A 88 1.72 -9.85 -9.13
CA ASN A 88 1.77 -11.00 -10.04
C ASN A 88 1.27 -12.32 -9.43
N GLY A 89 1.00 -12.36 -8.13
CA GLY A 89 0.37 -13.50 -7.45
C GLY A 89 1.33 -14.46 -6.77
N PHE A 90 0.78 -15.36 -5.97
CA PHE A 90 1.58 -16.25 -5.12
C PHE A 90 2.37 -17.30 -5.91
N SER A 91 1.78 -17.84 -6.97
CA SER A 91 2.50 -18.75 -7.89
C SER A 91 3.68 -18.06 -8.57
N TYR A 92 3.56 -16.78 -8.92
CA TYR A 92 4.68 -16.01 -9.45
C TYR A 92 5.78 -15.84 -8.40
N ALA A 93 5.41 -15.45 -7.17
CA ALA A 93 6.37 -15.29 -6.07
C ALA A 93 7.13 -16.60 -5.75
N LEU A 94 6.47 -17.75 -5.79
CA LEU A 94 7.12 -19.07 -5.67
C LEU A 94 8.10 -19.34 -6.82
N GLY A 95 7.73 -18.93 -8.04
CA GLY A 95 8.57 -19.04 -9.22
C GLY A 95 9.92 -18.31 -9.11
N LEU A 96 10.06 -17.33 -8.21
CA LEU A 96 11.33 -16.63 -7.97
C LEU A 96 12.42 -17.53 -7.38
N SER A 97 12.03 -18.59 -6.67
CA SER A 97 12.94 -19.56 -6.04
C SER A 97 13.01 -20.89 -6.80
N LEU A 98 12.30 -20.99 -7.92
CA LEU A 98 12.13 -22.23 -8.69
C LEU A 98 12.51 -21.99 -10.16
N GLU A 99 12.64 -23.07 -10.92
CA GLU A 99 12.92 -22.95 -12.37
C GLU A 99 11.72 -22.37 -13.14
N ALA A 100 10.50 -22.52 -12.61
CA ALA A 100 9.27 -21.99 -13.16
C ALA A 100 8.21 -21.78 -12.07
N ALA A 101 7.23 -20.90 -12.34
CA ALA A 101 6.08 -20.70 -11.46
C ALA A 101 5.26 -22.00 -11.33
N PRO A 102 5.04 -22.53 -10.11
CA PRO A 102 4.28 -23.75 -9.91
C PRO A 102 2.78 -23.50 -10.15
N LYS A 103 2.05 -24.58 -10.44
CA LYS A 103 0.61 -24.52 -10.63
C LYS A 103 -0.09 -24.93 -9.34
N ILE A 104 -0.33 -23.97 -8.47
CA ILE A 104 -1.11 -24.12 -7.23
C ILE A 104 -2.52 -23.57 -7.48
N ASN A 105 -3.54 -24.38 -7.25
CA ASN A 105 -4.93 -24.02 -7.55
C ASN A 105 -5.78 -23.83 -6.30
N THR A 106 -5.29 -24.24 -5.12
CA THR A 106 -6.03 -24.15 -3.86
C THR A 106 -5.10 -23.78 -2.70
N LEU A 107 -5.64 -23.20 -1.62
CA LEU A 107 -4.86 -22.91 -0.42
C LEU A 107 -4.35 -24.19 0.27
N ASP A 108 -5.11 -25.29 0.17
CA ASP A 108 -4.76 -26.59 0.75
C ASP A 108 -3.51 -27.21 0.10
N GLU A 109 -3.19 -26.82 -1.14
CA GLU A 109 -1.97 -27.25 -1.84
C GLU A 109 -0.72 -26.51 -1.36
N VAL A 110 -0.84 -25.31 -0.76
CA VAL A 110 0.30 -24.47 -0.38
C VAL A 110 1.16 -25.16 0.69
N GLY A 111 0.55 -25.64 1.77
CA GLY A 111 1.29 -26.30 2.86
C GLY A 111 2.06 -27.54 2.40
N PRO A 112 1.43 -28.52 1.73
CA PRO A 112 2.11 -29.66 1.11
C PRO A 112 3.24 -29.25 0.16
N PHE A 113 3.00 -28.25 -0.69
CA PHE A 113 4.01 -27.74 -1.62
C PHE A 113 5.24 -27.20 -0.89
N LEU A 114 5.05 -26.37 0.15
CA LEU A 114 6.16 -25.82 0.93
C LEU A 114 6.97 -26.91 1.64
N ARG A 115 6.34 -27.98 2.12
CA ARG A 115 7.04 -29.13 2.74
C ARG A 115 7.83 -29.95 1.73
N GLU A 116 7.34 -30.07 0.50
CA GLU A 116 8.00 -30.86 -0.55
C GLU A 116 9.21 -30.13 -1.15
N HIS A 117 9.08 -28.81 -1.36
CA HIS A 117 10.05 -28.03 -2.14
C HIS A 117 10.98 -27.14 -1.30
N GLY A 118 10.70 -26.95 -0.01
CA GLY A 118 11.47 -26.07 0.86
C GLY A 118 12.08 -26.76 2.07
N GLU A 119 13.03 -26.06 2.68
CA GLU A 119 13.47 -26.37 4.05
C GLU A 119 12.45 -25.76 5.02
N VAL A 120 11.71 -26.62 5.73
CA VAL A 120 10.71 -26.19 6.71
C VAL A 120 11.41 -25.62 7.94
N LEU A 121 11.20 -24.33 8.20
CA LEU A 121 11.77 -23.60 9.33
C LEU A 121 10.84 -23.64 10.54
N TYR A 122 9.52 -23.58 10.30
CA TYR A 122 8.50 -23.58 11.33
C TYR A 122 7.25 -24.30 10.87
N GLU A 123 6.66 -25.08 11.76
CA GLU A 123 5.39 -25.73 11.52
C GLU A 123 4.58 -25.83 12.81
N LYS A 124 3.38 -25.25 12.80
CA LYS A 124 2.42 -25.35 13.90
C LYS A 124 1.01 -25.12 13.37
N ASP A 125 0.09 -26.02 13.76
CA ASP A 125 -1.30 -26.01 13.28
C ASP A 125 -1.31 -25.98 11.73
N ASP A 126 -2.03 -25.03 11.12
CA ASP A 126 -2.06 -24.87 9.65
C ASP A 126 -0.95 -23.93 9.11
N THR A 127 -0.07 -23.43 9.99
CA THR A 127 1.03 -22.55 9.62
C THR A 127 2.27 -23.35 9.29
N VAL A 128 2.71 -23.27 8.04
CA VAL A 128 3.98 -23.81 7.55
C VAL A 128 4.80 -22.64 7.06
N VAL A 129 6.03 -22.51 7.55
CA VAL A 129 7.02 -21.56 7.03
C VAL A 129 8.20 -22.36 6.51
N ALA A 130 8.54 -22.14 5.23
CA ALA A 130 9.66 -22.77 4.59
C ALA A 130 10.53 -21.73 3.87
N ILE A 131 11.82 -22.00 3.77
CA ILE A 131 12.72 -21.27 2.89
C ILE A 131 12.95 -22.09 1.62
N ILE A 132 12.83 -21.44 0.47
CA ILE A 132 13.16 -22.01 -0.84
C ILE A 132 14.10 -21.01 -1.49
N GLY A 133 15.31 -21.42 -1.83
CA GLY A 133 16.32 -20.51 -2.39
C GLY A 133 16.60 -19.33 -1.46
N GLU A 134 16.38 -18.11 -1.94
CA GLU A 134 16.67 -16.88 -1.19
C GLU A 134 15.48 -16.29 -0.43
N TYR A 135 14.27 -16.84 -0.60
CA TYR A 135 13.02 -16.28 -0.10
C TYR A 135 12.32 -17.22 0.88
N GLY A 136 11.67 -16.64 1.87
CA GLY A 136 10.74 -17.32 2.76
C GLY A 136 9.34 -17.39 2.15
N TYR A 137 8.61 -18.44 2.52
CA TYR A 137 7.23 -18.63 2.14
C TYR A 137 6.44 -19.14 3.34
N SER A 138 5.21 -18.67 3.49
CA SER A 138 4.31 -19.09 4.55
C SER A 138 2.92 -19.41 4.02
N THR A 139 2.22 -20.32 4.68
CA THR A 139 0.78 -20.53 4.43
C THR A 139 -0.06 -19.37 4.99
N HIS A 140 0.43 -18.62 5.99
CA HIS A 140 -0.32 -17.59 6.70
C HIS A 140 0.48 -16.29 6.86
N ASN A 141 -0.25 -15.21 7.14
CA ASN A 141 0.37 -13.97 7.61
C ASN A 141 1.12 -14.25 8.92
N LEU A 142 2.32 -13.69 9.04
CA LEU A 142 3.16 -13.78 10.23
C LEU A 142 3.37 -12.43 10.91
N TYR A 143 2.83 -11.37 10.31
CA TYR A 143 2.85 -10.03 10.89
C TYR A 143 2.06 -10.02 12.20
N TYR A 144 2.60 -9.38 13.25
CA TYR A 144 2.11 -9.37 14.64
C TYR A 144 2.18 -10.69 15.43
N ASP A 145 2.29 -11.83 14.76
CA ASP A 145 2.19 -13.14 15.42
C ASP A 145 3.53 -13.66 15.97
N LEU A 146 4.65 -13.02 15.61
CA LEU A 146 6.00 -13.47 15.95
C LEU A 146 6.77 -12.47 16.79
N LYS A 147 7.57 -13.01 17.71
CA LYS A 147 8.60 -12.26 18.44
C LYS A 147 9.93 -12.44 17.71
N GLY A 148 10.72 -11.37 17.59
CA GLY A 148 11.97 -11.38 16.80
C GLY A 148 13.09 -12.29 17.33
N ASP A 149 12.89 -12.96 18.47
CA ASP A 149 13.84 -13.87 19.12
C ASP A 149 13.60 -15.36 18.81
N GLU A 150 12.63 -15.68 17.96
CA GLU A 150 12.37 -17.06 17.54
C GLU A 150 13.56 -17.64 16.73
N PRO A 151 14.20 -18.75 17.17
CA PRO A 151 15.44 -19.25 16.56
C PRO A 151 15.33 -19.58 15.07
N TRP A 152 14.15 -20.00 14.61
CA TRP A 152 13.91 -20.37 13.22
C TRP A 152 13.87 -19.16 12.28
N LEU A 153 13.64 -17.94 12.79
CA LEU A 153 13.70 -16.70 12.00
C LEU A 153 15.12 -16.36 11.54
N GLU A 154 16.15 -16.93 12.15
CA GLU A 154 17.55 -16.63 11.84
C GLU A 154 17.85 -16.84 10.35
N ALA A 155 17.30 -17.90 9.74
CA ALA A 155 17.46 -18.18 8.31
C ALA A 155 16.80 -17.12 7.40
N LEU A 156 15.82 -16.37 7.93
CA LEU A 156 15.02 -15.39 7.20
C LEU A 156 15.43 -13.94 7.42
N LYS A 157 16.28 -13.63 8.41
CA LYS A 157 16.71 -12.25 8.69
C LYS A 157 17.31 -11.58 7.46
N GLY A 158 16.81 -10.38 7.15
CA GLY A 158 17.17 -9.61 5.95
C GLY A 158 16.55 -10.11 4.65
N ARG A 159 15.64 -11.09 4.69
CA ARG A 159 14.97 -11.67 3.50
C ARG A 159 13.50 -11.27 3.44
N ARG A 160 12.91 -11.50 2.26
CA ARG A 160 11.46 -11.42 2.07
C ARG A 160 10.80 -12.72 2.43
N LEU A 161 9.57 -12.61 2.90
CA LEU A 161 8.66 -13.73 3.12
C LEU A 161 7.36 -13.46 2.38
N TYR A 162 6.91 -14.42 1.58
CA TYR A 162 5.65 -14.31 0.83
C TYR A 162 4.59 -15.26 1.40
N PHE A 163 3.34 -14.81 1.43
CA PHE A 163 2.20 -15.68 1.71
C PHE A 163 1.04 -15.36 0.76
N PRO A 164 0.18 -16.34 0.43
CA PRO A 164 -0.90 -16.12 -0.51
C PRO A 164 -1.98 -15.24 0.10
N ASN A 165 -2.69 -14.46 -0.71
CA ASN A 165 -4.00 -13.98 -0.28
C ASN A 165 -4.91 -15.18 0.03
N ARG A 166 -5.61 -15.10 1.16
CA ARG A 166 -6.43 -16.19 1.72
C ARG A 166 -7.92 -15.89 1.71
N ASP A 167 -8.32 -14.64 1.48
CA ASP A 167 -9.71 -14.22 1.54
C ASP A 167 -10.38 -14.43 0.17
N PRO A 168 -11.31 -15.39 0.03
CA PRO A 168 -11.93 -15.68 -1.25
C PRO A 168 -13.04 -14.68 -1.59
N GLY A 169 -13.30 -14.50 -2.88
CA GLY A 169 -14.47 -13.78 -3.38
C GLY A 169 -14.38 -12.26 -3.31
N ILE A 170 -13.19 -11.71 -3.04
CA ILE A 170 -12.93 -10.28 -3.18
C ILE A 170 -12.48 -10.00 -4.61
N GLU A 171 -13.29 -9.26 -5.36
CA GLU A 171 -12.97 -8.88 -6.74
C GLU A 171 -11.62 -8.16 -6.82
N GLY A 172 -10.72 -8.65 -7.67
CA GLY A 172 -9.37 -8.12 -7.87
C GLY A 172 -8.29 -8.72 -6.98
N THR A 173 -8.65 -9.51 -5.98
CA THR A 173 -7.71 -10.18 -5.07
C THR A 173 -8.30 -11.47 -4.53
N ASP A 174 -8.69 -12.40 -5.39
CA ASP A 174 -9.15 -13.70 -4.93
C ASP A 174 -7.98 -14.54 -4.37
N PHE A 175 -8.25 -15.76 -3.88
CA PHE A 175 -7.22 -16.65 -3.34
C PHE A 175 -6.08 -16.86 -4.33
N LEU A 176 -4.83 -16.85 -3.86
CA LEU A 176 -3.60 -16.98 -4.67
C LEU A 176 -3.36 -15.92 -5.74
N GLN A 177 -4.37 -15.13 -6.12
CA GLN A 177 -4.27 -14.10 -7.17
C GLN A 177 -3.23 -13.04 -6.81
N ARG A 178 -3.01 -12.81 -5.51
CA ARG A 178 -2.00 -11.91 -4.95
C ARG A 178 -1.12 -12.65 -3.96
N ALA A 179 0.10 -12.17 -3.79
CA ALA A 179 0.95 -12.50 -2.66
C ALA A 179 1.12 -11.28 -1.77
N TYR A 180 1.11 -11.47 -0.48
CA TYR A 180 1.59 -10.47 0.45
C TYR A 180 3.11 -10.58 0.59
N ALA A 181 3.81 -9.45 0.48
CA ALA A 181 5.23 -9.35 0.74
C ALA A 181 5.50 -8.85 2.17
N LEU A 182 6.04 -9.73 3.01
CA LEU A 182 6.65 -9.40 4.29
C LEU A 182 8.17 -9.31 4.13
N ILE A 183 8.80 -8.59 5.04
CA ILE A 183 10.23 -8.45 5.16
C ILE A 183 10.57 -8.81 6.60
N VAL A 184 11.45 -9.80 6.75
CA VAL A 184 12.06 -10.08 8.04
C VAL A 184 13.30 -9.20 8.11
N ASP A 185 13.26 -8.23 9.00
CA ASP A 185 14.33 -7.26 9.18
C ASP A 185 15.61 -7.95 9.74
N PRO A 186 16.79 -7.29 9.71
CA PRO A 186 18.03 -7.87 10.25
C PRO A 186 17.97 -8.20 11.76
N THR A 187 17.05 -7.61 12.51
CA THR A 187 16.85 -7.93 13.94
C THR A 187 15.90 -9.12 14.14
N GLY A 188 15.15 -9.52 13.12
CA GLY A 188 14.15 -10.59 13.17
C GLY A 188 12.70 -10.08 13.26
N GLU A 189 12.47 -8.78 13.24
CA GLU A 189 11.12 -8.22 13.20
C GLU A 189 10.48 -8.49 11.83
N VAL A 190 9.24 -8.98 11.83
CA VAL A 190 8.48 -9.25 10.60
C VAL A 190 7.57 -8.06 10.33
N LEU A 191 7.84 -7.32 9.27
CA LEU A 191 7.08 -6.15 8.85
C LEU A 191 6.66 -6.29 7.38
N HIS A 192 5.88 -5.34 6.87
CA HIS A 192 5.51 -5.26 5.46
C HIS A 192 6.14 -4.02 4.79
N ILE A 193 6.11 -3.96 3.45
CA ILE A 193 6.79 -2.92 2.65
C ILE A 193 6.41 -1.49 3.09
N ASN A 194 5.18 -1.28 3.55
CA ASN A 194 4.71 0.03 4.04
C ASN A 194 5.11 0.32 5.51
N ARG A 195 6.27 -0.14 5.99
CA ARG A 195 6.78 0.13 7.35
C ARG A 195 8.25 0.56 7.43
N PHE A 196 8.95 0.67 6.30
CA PHE A 196 10.39 0.91 6.31
C PHE A 196 10.81 2.33 5.91
N HIS A 197 9.91 3.32 5.98
CA HIS A 197 10.21 4.67 5.48
C HIS A 197 11.16 5.47 6.38
N ASP A 198 11.38 5.05 7.63
CA ASP A 198 12.38 5.59 8.55
C ASP A 198 13.68 4.78 8.60
N THR A 199 13.76 3.66 7.87
CA THR A 199 14.84 2.69 8.02
C THR A 199 15.97 2.95 7.01
N PRO A 200 17.24 3.14 7.43
CA PRO A 200 18.33 3.46 6.49
C PRO A 200 18.55 2.40 5.41
N TRP A 201 18.51 1.10 5.76
CA TRP A 201 18.76 -0.01 4.83
C TRP A 201 17.51 -0.47 4.05
N ALA A 202 16.35 0.17 4.26
CA ALA A 202 15.00 -0.19 3.80
C ALA A 202 14.93 -0.92 2.44
N PRO A 203 13.92 -1.78 2.20
CA PRO A 203 13.68 -2.39 0.89
C PRO A 203 13.60 -1.35 -0.23
N VAL A 204 13.89 -1.79 -1.46
CA VAL A 204 14.00 -0.91 -2.63
C VAL A 204 12.73 -0.11 -2.89
N GLU A 205 11.57 -0.68 -2.61
CA GLU A 205 10.25 -0.03 -2.71
C GLU A 205 10.19 1.23 -1.86
N SER A 206 10.48 1.11 -0.55
CA SER A 206 10.47 2.25 0.35
C SER A 206 11.58 3.24 0.02
N ARG A 207 12.75 2.78 -0.45
CA ARG A 207 13.85 3.68 -0.89
C ARG A 207 13.44 4.51 -2.10
N CYS A 208 12.93 3.88 -3.15
CA CYS A 208 12.44 4.56 -4.35
C CYS A 208 11.39 5.63 -4.01
N THR A 209 10.44 5.29 -3.13
CA THR A 209 9.43 6.25 -2.68
C THR A 209 10.06 7.44 -1.95
N ARG A 210 11.00 7.21 -1.02
CA ARG A 210 11.67 8.30 -0.29
C ARG A 210 12.52 9.18 -1.19
N ASP A 211 13.26 8.58 -2.11
CA ASP A 211 14.17 9.29 -3.02
C ASP A 211 13.36 10.18 -3.98
N LEU A 212 12.22 9.67 -4.47
CA LEU A 212 11.26 10.48 -5.23
C LEU A 212 10.70 11.63 -4.40
N MET A 213 10.20 11.35 -3.19
CA MET A 213 9.66 12.40 -2.30
C MET A 213 10.69 13.47 -1.96
N ALA A 214 11.95 13.09 -1.73
CA ALA A 214 13.04 14.03 -1.47
C ALA A 214 13.34 14.91 -2.70
N THR A 215 13.13 14.37 -3.90
CA THR A 215 13.30 15.10 -5.16
C THR A 215 12.17 16.09 -5.42
N ILE A 216 10.91 15.68 -5.20
CA ILE A 216 9.73 16.47 -5.55
C ILE A 216 9.23 17.37 -4.41
N ASN A 217 9.66 17.11 -3.18
CA ASN A 217 9.28 17.82 -1.95
C ASN A 217 7.76 18.08 -1.87
N PRO A 218 6.94 17.00 -1.73
CA PRO A 218 5.50 17.10 -1.90
C PRO A 218 4.84 17.93 -0.79
N GLY A 219 3.86 18.76 -1.14
CA GLY A 219 3.04 19.49 -0.16
C GLY A 219 1.82 18.70 0.32
N LEU A 220 1.46 17.62 -0.37
CA LEU A 220 0.36 16.72 -0.04
C LEU A 220 0.76 15.29 -0.42
N THR A 221 0.53 14.34 0.48
CA THR A 221 0.70 12.90 0.22
C THR A 221 -0.60 12.14 0.42
N LEU A 222 -0.99 11.34 -0.57
CA LEU A 222 -2.20 10.51 -0.53
C LEU A 222 -1.80 9.06 -0.81
N ASP A 223 -1.98 8.19 0.17
CA ASP A 223 -1.69 6.76 0.04
C ASP A 223 -3.00 5.97 0.03
N LEU A 224 -3.26 5.27 -1.07
CA LEU A 224 -4.52 4.59 -1.37
C LEU A 224 -4.44 3.12 -0.94
N HIS A 225 -5.20 2.76 0.08
CA HIS A 225 -5.26 1.44 0.70
C HIS A 225 -6.69 0.90 0.72
N GLU A 226 -6.81 -0.34 1.16
CA GLU A 226 -8.08 -0.98 1.47
C GLU A 226 -7.98 -1.78 2.77
N HIS A 227 -9.11 -2.00 3.44
CA HIS A 227 -9.19 -2.84 4.62
C HIS A 227 -10.26 -3.91 4.48
N GLY A 228 -10.16 -4.99 5.26
CA GLY A 228 -11.04 -6.17 5.15
C GLY A 228 -12.53 -5.96 5.50
N GLY A 229 -12.98 -4.74 5.74
CA GLY A 229 -14.38 -4.40 6.03
C GLY A 229 -15.22 -4.06 4.78
N ASP A 230 -16.39 -3.47 5.01
CA ASP A 230 -17.41 -3.09 4.03
C ASP A 230 -17.77 -1.58 4.10
N SER A 231 -16.86 -0.79 4.65
CA SER A 231 -17.06 0.64 4.88
C SER A 231 -15.81 1.44 4.57
N PHE A 232 -15.97 2.74 4.41
CA PHE A 232 -14.89 3.69 4.16
C PHE A 232 -14.44 4.36 5.46
N TRP A 233 -13.14 4.55 5.56
CA TRP A 233 -12.52 5.51 6.48
C TRP A 233 -11.21 6.03 5.89
N PHE A 234 -10.61 7.01 6.55
CA PHE A 234 -9.21 7.37 6.30
C PHE A 234 -8.55 7.80 7.60
N SER A 235 -7.22 7.84 7.57
CA SER A 235 -6.44 8.46 8.64
C SER A 235 -5.66 9.68 8.19
N ALA A 236 -5.56 10.64 9.09
CA ALA A 236 -4.81 11.89 8.99
C ALA A 236 -3.83 12.00 10.17
N ARG A 237 -2.85 12.90 10.09
CA ARG A 237 -1.77 12.98 11.08
C ARG A 237 -1.87 14.28 11.87
N HIS A 238 -1.43 14.27 13.12
CA HIS A 238 -1.15 15.52 13.81
C HIS A 238 0.15 16.12 13.28
N GLN A 239 0.08 17.35 12.76
CA GLN A 239 1.17 18.02 12.08
C GLN A 239 2.13 18.72 13.06
N GLN A 240 3.32 19.05 12.56
CA GLN A 240 4.37 19.69 13.37
C GLN A 240 4.18 21.21 13.53
N ASN A 241 3.29 21.82 12.74
CA ASN A 241 3.00 23.25 12.78
C ASN A 241 1.51 23.53 12.54
N ASP A 242 1.05 24.70 13.00
CA ASP A 242 -0.36 25.08 13.00
C ASP A 242 -0.95 25.27 11.59
N ASP A 243 -0.15 25.73 10.63
CA ASP A 243 -0.62 25.96 9.25
C ASP A 243 -0.92 24.62 8.56
N ASP A 244 0.00 23.66 8.61
CA ASP A 244 -0.23 22.32 8.09
C ASP A 244 -1.36 21.60 8.82
N GLN A 245 -1.46 21.75 10.15
CA GLN A 245 -2.55 21.18 10.94
C GLN A 245 -3.91 21.70 10.45
N GLN A 246 -4.04 23.02 10.30
CA GLN A 246 -5.29 23.64 9.85
C GLN A 246 -5.69 23.20 8.44
N TRP A 247 -4.73 23.10 7.52
CA TRP A 247 -5.01 22.67 6.15
C TRP A 247 -5.32 21.17 6.04
N GLU A 248 -4.68 20.32 6.85
CA GLU A 248 -5.02 18.90 6.92
C GLU A 248 -6.42 18.67 7.49
N GLU A 249 -6.82 19.43 8.51
CA GLU A 249 -8.20 19.42 9.03
C GLU A 249 -9.21 19.85 7.97
N ASN A 250 -8.94 20.94 7.24
CA ASN A 250 -9.81 21.41 6.15
C ASN A 250 -9.97 20.35 5.05
N MET A 251 -8.87 19.69 4.66
CA MET A 251 -8.89 18.60 3.70
C MET A 251 -9.68 17.40 4.23
N ALA A 252 -9.43 16.98 5.47
CA ALA A 252 -10.13 15.87 6.12
C ALA A 252 -11.65 16.10 6.14
N ASP A 253 -12.08 17.30 6.54
CA ASP A 253 -13.50 17.68 6.59
C ASP A 253 -14.16 17.65 5.21
N ALA A 254 -13.47 18.18 4.19
CA ALA A 254 -13.98 18.17 2.82
C ALA A 254 -14.07 16.75 2.24
N MET A 255 -13.04 15.93 2.48
CA MET A 255 -12.99 14.52 2.07
C MET A 255 -14.17 13.75 2.68
N ILE A 256 -14.33 13.79 4.01
CA ILE A 256 -15.35 12.99 4.67
C ILE A 256 -16.76 13.46 4.34
N THR A 257 -16.97 14.78 4.20
CA THR A 257 -18.26 15.35 3.79
C THR A 257 -18.65 14.87 2.40
N ALA A 258 -17.71 14.85 1.46
CA ALA A 258 -17.97 14.36 0.11
C ALA A 258 -18.32 12.87 0.08
N VAL A 259 -17.61 12.04 0.86
CA VAL A 259 -17.92 10.61 0.97
C VAL A 259 -19.31 10.41 1.57
N ALA A 260 -19.64 11.10 2.66
CA ALA A 260 -20.96 11.03 3.28
C ALA A 260 -22.07 11.43 2.28
N ALA A 261 -21.85 12.49 1.50
CA ALA A 261 -22.78 12.96 0.48
C ALA A 261 -22.95 12.00 -0.70
N SER A 262 -21.93 11.18 -1.00
CA SER A 262 -21.98 10.17 -2.06
C SER A 262 -22.86 8.96 -1.70
N GLY A 263 -23.19 8.78 -0.41
CA GLY A 263 -23.94 7.63 0.09
C GLY A 263 -23.06 6.40 0.39
N ALA A 264 -21.74 6.48 0.21
CA ALA A 264 -20.82 5.42 0.61
C ALA A 264 -20.91 5.14 2.11
N ALA A 265 -20.86 3.86 2.49
CA ALA A 265 -20.94 3.45 3.89
C ALA A 265 -19.68 3.93 4.64
N LEU A 266 -19.85 4.76 5.66
CA LEU A 266 -18.76 5.15 6.56
C LEU A 266 -18.60 4.13 7.69
N ALA A 267 -17.36 3.96 8.17
CA ALA A 267 -17.08 3.12 9.32
C ALA A 267 -18.02 3.40 10.51
N PRO A 268 -18.40 2.37 11.30
CA PRO A 268 -19.24 2.56 12.49
C PRO A 268 -18.68 3.61 13.45
N GLU A 269 -19.55 4.28 14.21
CA GLU A 269 -19.15 5.36 15.11
C GLU A 269 -18.19 4.86 16.21
N GLU A 270 -18.38 3.61 16.64
CA GLU A 270 -17.56 2.90 17.60
C GLU A 270 -16.27 2.31 17.01
N TYR A 271 -16.12 2.29 15.69
CA TYR A 271 -14.92 1.74 15.06
C TYR A 271 -13.69 2.57 15.44
N LEU A 272 -12.56 1.88 15.63
CA LEU A 272 -11.25 2.47 15.85
C LEU A 272 -10.21 1.53 15.19
N PRO A 273 -9.41 2.01 14.22
CA PRO A 273 -8.49 1.14 13.48
C PRO A 273 -7.38 0.52 14.36
N GLY A 274 -7.05 1.15 15.47
CA GLY A 274 -6.02 0.68 16.40
C GLY A 274 -5.90 1.58 17.63
N SER A 275 -5.19 1.09 18.65
CA SER A 275 -5.08 1.77 19.96
C SER A 275 -4.32 3.11 19.93
N PHE A 276 -3.55 3.36 18.87
CA PHE A 276 -2.77 4.58 18.66
C PHE A 276 -3.51 5.65 17.85
N PHE A 277 -4.75 5.39 17.43
CA PHE A 277 -5.61 6.36 16.78
C PHE A 277 -6.51 7.07 17.78
N THR A 278 -6.83 8.33 17.49
CA THR A 278 -7.93 9.09 18.09
C THR A 278 -9.04 9.30 17.05
N ARG A 279 -10.27 9.51 17.51
CA ARG A 279 -11.42 9.71 16.62
C ARG A 279 -11.61 11.19 16.28
N GLY A 280 -11.84 11.49 15.00
CA GLY A 280 -12.40 12.74 14.51
C GLY A 280 -13.90 12.59 14.20
N PRO A 281 -14.42 13.34 13.20
CA PRO A 281 -15.71 13.03 12.59
C PRO A 281 -15.80 11.55 12.15
N ARG A 282 -17.01 11.01 12.03
CA ARG A 282 -17.22 9.60 11.66
C ARG A 282 -16.46 9.26 10.36
N GLY A 283 -15.59 8.24 10.41
CA GLY A 283 -14.73 7.82 9.29
C GLY A 283 -13.39 8.56 9.19
N VAL A 284 -13.10 9.48 10.11
CA VAL A 284 -11.82 10.20 10.22
C VAL A 284 -11.09 9.77 11.49
N TYR A 285 -9.87 9.28 11.32
CA TYR A 285 -9.02 8.86 12.43
C TYR A 285 -7.70 9.62 12.43
N TRP A 286 -7.31 10.13 13.59
CA TRP A 286 -6.07 10.90 13.74
C TRP A 286 -5.03 10.07 14.46
N LEU A 287 -3.75 10.26 14.13
CA LEU A 287 -2.66 9.69 14.90
C LEU A 287 -1.47 10.64 14.92
N ASN A 288 -0.63 10.53 15.95
CA ASN A 288 0.64 11.25 15.99
C ASN A 288 1.72 10.37 15.32
N ALA A 289 2.22 10.81 14.17
CA ALA A 289 3.27 10.09 13.44
C ALA A 289 4.51 9.82 14.32
N GLY A 290 4.73 10.62 15.37
CA GLY A 290 5.75 10.50 16.41
C GLY A 290 5.62 9.30 17.36
N GLN A 291 4.42 8.72 17.51
CA GLN A 291 4.07 7.82 18.62
C GLN A 291 3.82 6.36 18.21
N ARG A 292 4.07 6.00 16.95
CA ARG A 292 3.90 4.62 16.47
C ARG A 292 5.06 3.73 16.91
N GLY A 293 4.74 2.52 17.37
CA GLY A 293 5.71 1.54 17.89
C GLY A 293 6.34 0.61 16.85
N GLU A 294 5.95 0.72 15.58
CA GLU A 294 6.54 0.01 14.43
C GLU A 294 7.17 1.04 13.50
N GLY A 295 8.11 0.62 12.65
CA GLY A 295 8.72 1.50 11.65
C GLY A 295 7.69 2.32 10.86
N LEU A 296 8.10 3.50 10.41
CA LEU A 296 7.18 4.45 9.77
C LEU A 296 6.60 3.91 8.45
N ASN A 297 5.27 4.00 8.35
CA ASN A 297 4.61 3.90 7.05
C ASN A 297 4.85 5.15 6.20
N LEU A 298 4.49 5.08 4.92
CA LEU A 298 4.72 6.19 3.98
C LEU A 298 4.14 7.50 4.49
N VAL A 299 2.92 7.46 4.98
CA VAL A 299 2.17 8.66 5.35
C VAL A 299 2.65 9.23 6.68
N ASP A 300 3.06 8.38 7.62
CA ASP A 300 3.68 8.80 8.87
C ASP A 300 5.05 9.46 8.59
N PHE A 301 5.83 8.92 7.65
CA PHE A 301 7.07 9.56 7.16
C PHE A 301 6.78 10.90 6.47
N ALA A 302 5.74 10.95 5.63
CA ALA A 302 5.34 12.16 4.92
C ALA A 302 4.93 13.29 5.86
N ALA A 303 4.08 13.01 6.85
CA ALA A 303 3.67 13.98 7.88
C ALA A 303 4.85 14.52 8.70
N ARG A 304 5.84 13.68 9.01
CA ARG A 304 7.02 14.11 9.76
C ARG A 304 7.95 15.00 8.94
N THR A 305 7.97 14.84 7.62
CA THR A 305 9.03 15.39 6.77
C THR A 305 8.56 16.54 5.88
N TYR A 306 7.33 16.46 5.35
CA TYR A 306 6.89 17.30 4.25
C TYR A 306 5.60 18.08 4.54
N GLY A 307 4.57 17.44 5.10
CA GLY A 307 3.30 18.13 5.40
C GLY A 307 2.06 17.21 5.39
N PRO A 308 0.86 17.75 5.11
CA PRO A 308 -0.41 17.04 5.16
C PRO A 308 -0.40 15.71 4.40
N SER A 309 -0.97 14.67 5.00
CA SER A 309 -0.82 13.32 4.45
C SER A 309 -1.87 12.32 4.94
N PHE A 310 -2.48 11.58 4.01
CA PHE A 310 -3.63 10.72 4.30
C PHE A 310 -3.41 9.27 3.89
N THR A 311 -3.90 8.33 4.71
CA THR A 311 -4.09 6.93 4.33
C THR A 311 -5.57 6.72 4.09
N ILE A 312 -5.94 6.43 2.85
CA ILE A 312 -7.34 6.26 2.39
C ILE A 312 -7.67 4.77 2.46
N GLU A 313 -8.81 4.39 3.03
CA GLU A 313 -9.14 2.99 3.33
C GLU A 313 -10.55 2.65 2.87
N THR A 314 -10.68 2.01 1.70
CA THR A 314 -11.97 1.46 1.24
C THR A 314 -12.17 0.04 1.73
N GLY A 315 -13.40 -0.32 2.10
CA GLY A 315 -13.72 -1.66 2.56
C GLY A 315 -13.75 -2.66 1.41
N MET A 316 -12.86 -3.66 1.42
CA MET A 316 -12.69 -4.67 0.36
C MET A 316 -13.96 -5.49 0.07
N LYS A 317 -14.91 -5.56 1.01
CA LYS A 317 -16.20 -6.27 0.82
C LYS A 317 -17.21 -5.49 -0.04
N LEU A 318 -16.90 -4.24 -0.39
CA LEU A 318 -17.71 -3.44 -1.31
C LEU A 318 -17.41 -3.84 -2.79
N PRO A 319 -18.34 -3.60 -3.72
CA PRO A 319 -18.09 -3.80 -5.15
C PRO A 319 -16.84 -3.04 -5.61
N PHE A 320 -16.01 -3.64 -6.47
CA PHE A 320 -14.74 -3.04 -6.89
C PHE A 320 -14.90 -1.62 -7.45
N ALA A 321 -15.92 -1.42 -8.29
CA ALA A 321 -16.20 -0.12 -8.87
C ALA A 321 -16.54 0.96 -7.82
N GLU A 322 -17.22 0.59 -6.73
CA GLU A 322 -17.53 1.51 -5.64
C GLU A 322 -16.25 1.89 -4.87
N ARG A 323 -15.39 0.90 -4.58
CA ARG A 323 -14.10 1.13 -3.92
C ARG A 323 -13.23 2.12 -4.72
N VAL A 324 -13.06 1.87 -6.01
CA VAL A 324 -12.31 2.78 -6.90
C VAL A 324 -12.95 4.17 -6.95
N ALA A 325 -14.28 4.27 -7.09
CA ALA A 325 -14.97 5.55 -7.15
C ALA A 325 -14.80 6.37 -5.86
N THR A 326 -14.91 5.73 -4.68
CA THR A 326 -14.71 6.38 -3.39
C THR A 326 -13.26 6.86 -3.22
N CYS A 327 -12.27 6.03 -3.56
CA CYS A 327 -10.86 6.43 -3.57
C CYS A 327 -10.63 7.70 -4.41
N LYS A 328 -11.13 7.72 -5.65
CA LYS A 328 -11.00 8.85 -6.57
C LYS A 328 -11.69 10.10 -6.04
N LEU A 329 -12.89 9.96 -5.47
CA LEU A 329 -13.64 11.08 -4.89
C LEU A 329 -12.83 11.76 -3.78
N VAL A 330 -12.26 10.96 -2.88
CA VAL A 330 -11.50 11.44 -1.73
C VAL A 330 -10.23 12.17 -2.19
N VAL A 331 -9.49 11.59 -3.13
CA VAL A 331 -8.29 12.24 -3.69
C VAL A 331 -8.64 13.57 -4.35
N LYS A 332 -9.65 13.59 -5.23
CA LYS A 332 -10.06 14.82 -5.92
C LYS A 332 -10.43 15.93 -4.92
N LYS A 333 -11.10 15.57 -3.81
CA LYS A 333 -11.50 16.54 -2.77
C LYS A 333 -10.32 17.04 -1.94
N ALA A 334 -9.39 16.18 -1.57
CA ALA A 334 -8.15 16.60 -0.91
C ALA A 334 -7.36 17.58 -1.79
N VAL A 335 -7.20 17.25 -3.08
CA VAL A 335 -6.47 18.06 -4.06
C VAL A 335 -7.15 19.41 -4.34
N GLU A 336 -8.48 19.44 -4.41
CA GLU A 336 -9.26 20.67 -4.57
C GLU A 336 -9.00 21.65 -3.42
N VAL A 337 -9.05 21.18 -2.16
CA VAL A 337 -8.77 22.02 -0.99
C VAL A 337 -7.30 22.38 -0.90
N PHE A 338 -6.39 21.47 -1.24
CA PHE A 338 -4.96 21.76 -1.32
C PHE A 338 -4.65 22.86 -2.33
N ALA A 339 -5.27 22.87 -3.49
CA ALA A 339 -5.09 23.93 -4.49
C ALA A 339 -5.51 25.31 -3.96
N GLN A 340 -6.54 25.38 -3.10
CA GLN A 340 -6.98 26.63 -2.47
C GLN A 340 -5.90 27.23 -1.56
N ARG A 341 -5.11 26.39 -0.88
CA ARG A 341 -3.96 26.82 -0.06
C ARG A 341 -2.95 27.64 -0.85
N TYR A 342 -2.81 27.34 -2.14
CA TYR A 342 -1.80 27.93 -3.00
C TYR A 342 -2.37 28.79 -4.13
N ALA A 343 -3.63 29.21 -4.07
CA ALA A 343 -4.29 29.97 -5.15
C ALA A 343 -3.77 31.41 -5.36
N GLY A 344 -2.69 31.81 -4.67
CA GLY A 344 -2.09 33.15 -4.70
C GLY A 344 -1.13 33.41 -5.85
#